data_AF-A0A923JBC6-F1
#
_entry.id   AF-A0A923JBC6-F1
#
_cell.length_a   1.000
_cell.length_b   1.000
_cell.length_c   1.000
_cell.angle_alpha   90.00
_cell.angle_beta   90.00
_cell.angle_gamma   90.00
#
_symmetry.space_group_name_H-M   'P 1'
#
loop_
_entity.id
_entity.type
_entity.pdbx_description
1 polymer ?
#
loop_
_entity_poly.entity_id
_entity_poly.type
_entity_poly.pdbx_seq_one_letter_code
_entity_poly.pdbx_strand_id
1 'polypeptide(L)'
;MPENPTVRAHLVGNPFGGELDNPWPPGRPADGEQVALFLFEVTSVDGTRDHSRTFHTVPAVRAATGALGPATSEPQGVTVRWWGCGTATVAGVPEDDPLSREVRPDDPALLDPAG
;
A
#
# COMPACT_ATOMS: atom_id res chain seq x y z
N MET A 1 -8.61 -18.39 -15.63
CA MET A 1 -7.49 -17.46 -15.35
C MET A 1 -7.17 -17.65 -13.88
N PRO A 2 -5.91 -17.86 -13.48
CA PRO A 2 -5.58 -17.91 -12.06
C PRO A 2 -6.01 -16.57 -11.45
N GLU A 3 -6.80 -16.64 -10.39
CA GLU A 3 -7.20 -15.44 -9.65
C GLU A 3 -5.95 -14.90 -8.95
N ASN A 4 -5.61 -13.63 -9.16
CA ASN A 4 -4.52 -13.00 -8.42
C ASN A 4 -4.82 -13.10 -6.92
N PRO A 5 -3.84 -13.47 -6.08
CA PRO A 5 -4.05 -13.56 -4.65
C PRO A 5 -4.40 -12.17 -4.08
N THR A 6 -5.25 -12.16 -3.05
CA THR A 6 -5.53 -10.94 -2.31
C THR A 6 -4.38 -10.63 -1.35
N VAL A 7 -4.17 -9.34 -1.11
CA VAL A 7 -3.25 -8.84 -0.08
C VAL A 7 -3.95 -7.88 0.84
N ARG A 8 -3.45 -7.79 2.07
CA ARG A 8 -3.91 -6.80 3.04
C ARG A 8 -3.22 -5.47 2.75
N ALA A 9 -4.03 -4.43 2.51
CA ALA A 9 -3.55 -3.08 2.27
C ALA A 9 -4.15 -2.10 3.30
N HIS A 10 -3.29 -1.28 3.91
CA HIS A 10 -3.68 -0.28 4.88
C HIS A 10 -4.33 0.94 4.21
N LEU A 11 -5.30 1.54 4.88
CA LEU A 11 -5.99 2.75 4.43
C LEU A 11 -5.23 4.05 4.77
N VAL A 12 -4.23 3.97 5.65
CA VAL A 12 -3.43 5.10 6.15
C VAL A 12 -1.98 4.94 5.75
N GLY A 13 -1.17 6.01 5.88
CA GLY A 13 0.26 5.98 5.60
C GLY A 13 0.55 5.80 4.11
N ASN A 14 0.36 6.85 3.32
CA ASN A 14 0.47 6.77 1.86
C ASN A 14 1.47 7.84 1.36
N PRO A 15 2.00 7.76 0.13
CA PRO A 15 3.01 8.71 -0.34
C PRO A 15 2.51 10.16 -0.47
N PHE A 16 1.20 10.42 -0.31
CA PHE A 16 0.57 11.72 -0.50
C PHE A 16 -0.01 12.33 0.79
N GLY A 17 0.01 11.62 1.92
CA GLY A 17 -0.57 12.05 3.20
C GLY A 17 0.22 11.42 4.34
N GLY A 18 0.36 12.12 5.46
CA GLY A 18 1.20 11.66 6.58
C GLY A 18 0.83 10.24 7.04
N GLU A 19 1.70 9.65 7.86
CA GLU A 19 1.63 8.25 8.33
C GLU A 19 0.25 7.83 8.87
N LEU A 20 -0.57 8.79 9.33
CA LEU A 20 -1.90 8.58 9.93
C LEU A 20 -3.06 9.17 9.11
N ASP A 21 -2.79 9.84 7.99
CA ASP A 21 -3.85 10.47 7.19
C ASP A 21 -4.59 9.40 6.38
N ASN A 22 -5.88 9.24 6.68
CA ASN A 22 -6.80 8.43 5.88
C ASN A 22 -7.35 9.29 4.73
N PRO A 23 -6.97 9.04 3.46
CA PRO A 23 -7.43 9.83 2.32
C PRO A 23 -8.84 9.43 1.86
N TRP A 24 -9.45 8.43 2.49
CA TRP A 24 -10.75 7.89 2.10
C TRP A 24 -11.90 8.66 2.76
N PRO A 25 -12.98 8.95 2.01
CA PRO A 25 -14.21 9.40 2.64
C PRO A 25 -14.82 8.29 3.51
N PRO A 26 -15.70 8.63 4.47
CA PRO A 26 -16.35 7.64 5.34
C PRO A 26 -17.00 6.50 4.56
N GLY A 27 -16.78 5.26 5.02
CA GLY A 27 -17.33 4.06 4.39
C GLY A 27 -16.62 3.61 3.10
N ARG A 28 -15.48 4.22 2.75
CA ARG A 28 -14.65 3.84 1.59
C ARG A 28 -13.26 3.34 2.02
N PRO A 29 -12.60 2.53 1.18
CA PRO A 29 -13.13 1.95 -0.04
C PRO A 29 -14.10 0.80 0.27
N ALA A 30 -15.05 0.58 -0.65
CA ALA A 30 -16.08 -0.46 -0.57
C ALA A 30 -15.69 -1.68 -1.42
N ASP A 31 -16.32 -2.82 -1.15
CA ASP A 31 -16.09 -4.06 -1.91
C ASP A 31 -16.34 -3.85 -3.41
N GLY A 32 -15.43 -4.37 -4.25
CA GLY A 32 -15.44 -4.21 -5.69
C GLY A 32 -14.96 -2.85 -6.20
N GLU A 33 -14.60 -1.91 -5.31
CA GLU A 33 -14.09 -0.61 -5.72
C GLU A 33 -12.65 -0.70 -6.25
N GLN A 34 -12.37 0.05 -7.32
CA GLN A 34 -11.02 0.19 -7.84
C GLN A 34 -10.24 1.21 -7.01
N VAL A 35 -9.05 0.80 -6.59
CA VAL A 35 -8.18 1.57 -5.71
C VAL A 35 -6.79 1.65 -6.30
N ALA A 36 -6.04 2.68 -5.89
CA ALA A 36 -4.61 2.71 -6.09
C ALA A 36 -3.94 1.89 -4.98
N LEU A 37 -2.96 1.07 -5.33
CA LEU A 37 -2.21 0.23 -4.41
C LEU A 37 -0.73 0.62 -4.49
N PHE A 38 -0.12 0.84 -3.34
CA PHE A 38 1.26 1.23 -3.18
C PHE A 38 2.00 0.21 -2.33
N LEU A 39 3.17 -0.22 -2.79
CA LEU A 39 4.07 -1.07 -2.03
C LEU A 39 5.08 -0.19 -1.29
N PHE A 40 5.07 -0.31 0.02
CA PHE A 40 5.98 0.33 0.95
C PHE A 40 6.96 -0.70 1.50
N GLU A 41 8.24 -0.35 1.56
CA GLU A 41 9.26 -1.13 2.24
C GLU A 41 9.88 -0.27 3.33
N VAL A 42 9.82 -0.74 4.56
CA VAL A 42 10.71 -0.27 5.62
C VAL A 42 12.05 -0.97 5.40
N THR A 43 13.11 -0.19 5.31
CA THR A 43 14.49 -0.67 5.07
C THR A 43 15.37 -0.57 6.32
N SER A 44 14.96 0.24 7.31
CA SER A 44 15.57 0.27 8.64
C SER A 44 14.65 0.88 9.69
N VAL A 45 14.81 0.46 10.95
CA VAL A 45 14.24 1.10 12.15
C VAL A 45 15.39 1.35 13.14
N ASP A 46 15.58 2.59 13.59
CA ASP A 46 16.66 2.99 14.50
C ASP A 46 18.06 2.53 14.05
N GLY A 47 18.31 2.54 12.73
CA GLY A 47 19.57 2.09 12.14
C GLY A 47 19.75 0.57 12.08
N THR A 48 18.81 -0.22 12.59
CA THR A 48 18.74 -1.66 12.39
C THR A 48 18.01 -1.93 11.08
N ARG A 49 18.62 -2.73 10.17
CA ARG A 49 17.96 -3.13 8.94
C ARG A 49 16.76 -4.01 9.29
N ASP A 50 15.59 -3.54 8.88
CA ASP A 50 14.36 -4.31 8.85
C ASP A 50 13.89 -4.29 7.40
N HIS A 51 13.34 -5.40 6.92
CA HIS A 51 12.84 -5.53 5.56
C HIS A 51 11.37 -5.95 5.64
N SER A 52 10.53 -5.04 6.12
CA SER A 52 9.09 -5.26 6.17
C SER A 52 8.43 -4.57 4.99
N ARG A 53 7.68 -5.33 4.20
CA ARG A 53 6.86 -4.83 3.10
C ARG A 53 5.42 -4.67 3.56
N THR A 54 4.85 -3.50 3.36
CA THR A 54 3.43 -3.22 3.62
C THR A 54 2.78 -2.67 2.37
N PHE A 55 1.49 -2.95 2.20
CA PHE A 55 0.70 -2.37 1.12
C PHE A 55 -0.20 -1.29 1.67
N HIS A 56 -0.35 -0.21 0.90
CA HIS A 56 -1.17 0.93 1.28
C HIS A 56 -2.07 1.31 0.11
N THR A 57 -3.30 1.72 0.40
CA THR A 57 -4.28 2.04 -0.63
C THR A 57 -4.89 3.42 -0.48
N VAL A 58 -5.12 4.08 -1.61
CA VAL A 58 -5.74 5.40 -1.72
C VAL A 58 -6.73 5.42 -2.92
N PRO A 59 -7.57 6.46 -3.06
CA PRO A 59 -8.47 6.56 -4.22
C PRO A 59 -7.74 6.43 -5.56
N ALA A 60 -8.26 5.62 -6.49
CA ALA A 60 -7.61 5.28 -7.77
C ALA A 60 -7.19 6.50 -8.60
N VAL A 61 -7.95 7.60 -8.51
CA VAL A 61 -7.65 8.88 -9.19
C VAL A 61 -6.31 9.51 -8.78
N ARG A 62 -5.67 9.01 -7.72
CA ARG A 62 -4.38 9.50 -7.21
C ARG A 62 -3.17 8.63 -7.58
N ALA A 63 -3.36 7.48 -8.27
CA ALA A 63 -2.22 6.69 -8.75
C ALA A 63 -1.66 7.27 -10.05
N ALA A 64 -0.44 7.80 -9.98
CA ALA A 64 0.44 7.91 -11.14
C ALA A 64 1.34 6.67 -11.14
N THR A 65 1.27 5.84 -12.18
CA THR A 65 2.15 4.67 -12.39
C THR A 65 3.63 5.05 -12.30
N GLY A 66 4.45 4.34 -11.51
CA GLY A 66 5.89 4.57 -11.42
C GLY A 66 6.52 4.20 -10.07
N ALA A 67 7.85 4.03 -10.06
CA ALA A 67 8.63 3.89 -8.83
C ALA A 67 8.60 5.20 -8.04
N LEU A 68 8.25 5.13 -6.78
CA LEU A 68 8.08 6.31 -5.93
C LEU A 68 9.38 6.60 -5.16
N GLY A 69 10.29 7.29 -5.84
CA GLY A 69 11.35 8.09 -5.20
C GLY A 69 12.44 7.34 -4.41
N PRO A 70 13.52 8.07 -4.03
CA PRO A 70 14.58 7.55 -3.19
C PRO A 70 14.11 7.36 -1.74
N ALA A 71 14.77 6.46 -1.01
CA ALA A 71 14.46 6.20 0.39
C ALA A 71 14.56 7.49 1.23
N THR A 72 13.58 7.72 2.10
CA THR A 72 13.54 8.90 2.97
C THR A 72 13.63 8.46 4.42
N SER A 73 14.47 9.14 5.21
CA SER A 73 14.58 8.90 6.65
C SER A 73 13.57 9.79 7.38
N GLU A 74 12.67 9.16 8.11
CA GLU A 74 11.70 9.84 8.96
C GLU A 74 12.34 10.25 10.29
N PRO A 75 11.82 11.29 10.97
CA PRO A 75 12.39 11.82 12.22
C PRO A 75 12.47 10.80 13.37
N GLN A 76 11.88 9.63 13.22
CA GLN A 76 11.87 8.53 14.18
C GLN A 76 12.90 7.43 13.85
N GLY A 77 13.85 7.68 12.94
CA GLY A 77 14.91 6.72 12.59
C GLY A 77 14.47 5.59 11.65
N VAL A 78 13.24 5.65 11.16
CA VAL A 78 12.71 4.71 10.16
C VAL A 78 13.14 5.18 8.75
N THR A 79 13.74 4.29 7.97
CA THR A 79 14.06 4.57 6.56
C THR A 79 13.10 3.80 5.68
N VAL A 80 12.36 4.54 4.85
CA VAL A 80 11.24 3.99 4.08
C VAL A 80 11.48 4.19 2.60
N ARG A 81 11.00 3.25 1.78
CA ARG A 81 11.07 3.31 0.33
C ARG A 81 9.77 2.82 -0.28
N TRP A 82 9.23 3.61 -1.20
CA TRP A 82 8.09 3.19 -2.00
C TRP A 82 8.57 2.49 -3.27
N TRP A 83 8.24 1.21 -3.41
CA TRP A 83 8.79 0.36 -4.48
C TRP A 83 7.99 0.38 -5.76
N GLY A 84 6.67 0.54 -5.65
CA GLY A 84 5.80 0.47 -6.80
C GLY A 84 4.41 0.97 -6.48
N CYS A 85 3.69 1.28 -7.54
CA CYS A 85 2.29 1.59 -7.50
C CYS A 85 1.56 0.88 -8.64
N GLY A 86 0.30 0.56 -8.39
CA GLY A 86 -0.59 -0.04 -9.37
C GLY A 86 -2.03 0.20 -8.98
N THR A 87 -2.93 -0.48 -9.68
CA THR A 87 -4.35 -0.52 -9.32
C THR A 87 -4.69 -1.87 -8.72
N ALA A 88 -5.71 -1.90 -7.89
CA ALA A 88 -6.26 -3.10 -7.29
C ALA A 88 -7.78 -2.96 -7.16
N THR A 89 -8.46 -4.08 -6.98
CA THR A 89 -9.89 -4.13 -6.67
C THR A 89 -10.08 -4.58 -5.23
N VAL A 90 -10.91 -3.89 -4.44
CA VAL A 90 -11.23 -4.35 -3.08
C VAL A 90 -12.00 -5.67 -3.14
N ALA A 91 -11.50 -6.67 -2.42
CA ALA A 91 -12.12 -7.98 -2.26
C ALA A 91 -12.95 -8.08 -0.97
N GLY A 92 -12.60 -7.31 0.07
CA GLY A 92 -13.32 -7.32 1.33
C GLY A 92 -12.69 -6.50 2.44
N VAL A 93 -13.33 -6.53 3.60
CA VAL A 93 -12.84 -5.95 4.86
C VAL A 93 -12.41 -7.08 5.79
N PRO A 94 -11.15 -7.12 6.25
CA PRO A 94 -10.73 -8.09 7.25
C PRO A 94 -11.43 -7.82 8.59
N GLU A 95 -11.89 -8.88 9.26
CA GLU A 95 -12.63 -8.78 10.52
C GLU A 95 -11.77 -8.25 11.68
N ASP A 96 -10.46 -8.47 11.62
CA ASP A 96 -9.50 -8.14 12.67
C ASP A 96 -8.87 -6.74 12.53
N ASP A 97 -9.06 -6.04 11.40
CA ASP A 97 -8.45 -4.73 11.15
C ASP A 97 -9.33 -3.81 10.27
N PRO A 98 -10.13 -2.91 10.88
CA PRO A 98 -11.00 -2.00 10.14
C PRO A 98 -10.22 -0.94 9.32
N LEU A 99 -8.94 -0.72 9.62
CA LEU A 99 -8.06 0.22 8.92
C LEU A 99 -7.33 -0.42 7.73
N SER A 100 -7.67 -1.67 7.40
CA SER A 100 -7.14 -2.38 6.25
C SER A 100 -8.24 -2.89 5.33
N ARG A 101 -7.87 -3.23 4.11
CA ARG A 101 -8.73 -3.88 3.11
C ARG A 101 -7.99 -5.02 2.47
N GLU A 102 -8.73 -6.08 2.17
CA GLU A 102 -8.24 -7.10 1.27
C GLU A 102 -8.42 -6.58 -0.15
N VAL A 103 -7.33 -6.51 -0.90
CA VAL A 103 -7.34 -6.01 -2.27
C VAL A 103 -6.69 -7.03 -3.18
N ARG A 104 -7.23 -7.15 -4.39
CA ARG A 104 -6.65 -7.96 -5.46
C ARG A 104 -5.92 -7.03 -6.42
N PRO A 105 -4.57 -7.06 -6.46
CA PRO A 105 -3.82 -6.27 -7.42
C PRO A 105 -4.20 -6.65 -8.86
N ASP A 106 -4.32 -5.64 -9.72
CA ASP A 106 -4.57 -5.87 -11.15
C ASP A 106 -3.30 -6.39 -11.84
N ASP A 107 -2.13 -5.95 -11.37
CA ASP A 107 -0.81 -6.43 -11.81
C ASP A 107 -0.16 -7.30 -10.72
N PRO A 108 0.01 -8.63 -10.95
CA PRO A 108 0.65 -9.51 -9.98
C PRO A 108 2.14 -9.20 -9.77
N ALA A 109 2.81 -8.49 -10.70
CA ALA A 109 4.20 -8.08 -10.51
C ALA A 109 4.38 -7.10 -9.34
N LEU A 110 3.31 -6.45 -8.88
CA LEU A 110 3.35 -5.60 -7.69
C LEU A 110 3.54 -6.40 -6.39
N LEU A 111 3.16 -7.68 -6.38
CA LEU A 111 3.31 -8.57 -5.23
C LEU A 111 4.75 -9.07 -5.07
N ASP A 112 5.45 -9.18 -6.19
CA ASP A 112 6.85 -9.55 -6.23
C ASP A 112 7.59 -8.67 -7.23
N PRO A 113 7.92 -7.42 -6.85
CA PRO A 113 8.58 -6.47 -7.76
C PRO A 113 10.03 -6.86 -8.11
N ALA A 114 10.46 -8.09 -7.78
CA ALA A 114 11.73 -8.67 -8.17
C ALA A 114 11.52 -10.16 -8.53
N GLY A 115 11.82 -10.53 -9.77
CA GLY A 115 12.46 -11.83 -10.01
C GLY A 115 13.90 -11.78 -9.55
#